data_AF-A0A395GVX5-F1
#
_entry.id   AF-A0A395GVX5-F1
#
_cell.length_a   1.000
_cell.length_b   1.000
_cell.length_c   1.000
_cell.angle_alpha   90.00
_cell.angle_beta   90.00
_cell.angle_gamma   90.00
#
_symmetry.space_group_name_H-M   'P 1'
#
loop_
_entity.id
_entity.type
_entity.pdbx_description
1 polymer ?
#
loop_
_entity_poly.entity_id
_entity_poly.type
_entity_poly.pdbx_seq_one_letter_code
_entity_poly.pdbx_strand_id
1 'polypeptide(L)'
;MKNHVLNRLPASESLAHNVHILKYIFPKQFGLHNIFSSLSGGQDMQPFKDYASREEEIANAAKLAHSKRPKADESNPLIKVPKRLQGQAIELVQQLQNRNKHCSYVHLLDYYCPSEVCFRSLL
;
A
#
# COMPACT_ATOMS: atom_id res chain seq x y z
N MET A 1 3.75 14.51 -0.57
CA MET A 1 2.89 13.65 0.30
C MET A 1 1.49 13.34 -0.25
N LYS A 2 0.86 14.18 -1.10
CA LYS A 2 -0.52 13.94 -1.60
C LYS A 2 -0.74 12.59 -2.29
N ASN A 3 0.31 12.01 -2.88
CA ASN A 3 0.21 10.75 -3.65
C ASN A 3 0.34 9.46 -2.80
N HIS A 4 0.55 9.57 -1.48
CA HIS A 4 0.67 8.37 -0.64
C HIS A 4 -0.67 7.62 -0.52
N VAL A 5 -0.63 6.28 -0.47
CA VAL A 5 -1.86 5.45 -0.43
C VAL A 5 -2.78 5.79 0.75
N LEU A 6 -2.23 6.09 1.93
CA LEU A 6 -3.01 6.46 3.11
C LEU A 6 -3.76 7.80 2.95
N ASN A 7 -3.30 8.68 2.05
CA ASN A 7 -3.98 9.94 1.76
C ASN A 7 -5.08 9.76 0.70
N ARG A 8 -4.89 8.83 -0.24
CA ARG A 8 -5.87 8.51 -1.28
C ARG A 8 -7.05 7.68 -0.76
N LEU A 9 -6.83 6.90 0.30
CA LEU A 9 -7.83 6.00 0.89
C LEU A 9 -8.08 6.35 2.37
N PRO A 10 -8.74 7.49 2.67
CA PRO A 10 -8.89 7.96 4.05
C PRO A 10 -9.99 7.24 4.85
N ALA A 11 -10.90 6.52 4.19
CA ALA A 11 -12.02 5.86 4.88
C ALA A 11 -11.58 4.54 5.54
N SER A 12 -11.51 4.53 6.88
CA SER A 12 -11.17 3.35 7.72
C SER A 12 -12.28 2.29 7.74
N GLU A 13 -13.54 2.69 7.61
CA GLU A 13 -14.67 1.76 7.68
C GLU A 13 -14.82 0.93 6.39
N SER A 14 -14.14 1.32 5.31
CA SER A 14 -14.20 0.61 4.03
C SER A 14 -13.24 -0.58 4.02
N LEU A 15 -13.80 -1.79 4.08
CA LEU A 15 -13.00 -3.02 3.93
C LEU A 15 -12.19 -3.03 2.62
N ALA A 16 -12.74 -2.50 1.53
CA ALA A 16 -12.03 -2.40 0.26
C ALA A 16 -10.79 -1.51 0.36
N HIS A 17 -10.88 -0.38 1.06
CA HIS A 17 -9.74 0.51 1.30
C HIS A 17 -8.69 -0.18 2.17
N ASN A 18 -9.12 -0.83 3.25
CA ASN A 18 -8.24 -1.52 4.18
C ASN A 18 -7.46 -2.62 3.46
N VAL A 19 -8.14 -3.41 2.63
CA VAL A 19 -7.51 -4.48 1.84
C VAL A 19 -6.59 -3.91 0.77
N HIS A 20 -6.93 -2.77 0.16
CA HIS A 20 -6.02 -2.10 -0.79
C HIS A 20 -4.74 -1.63 -0.11
N ILE A 21 -4.83 -1.06 1.09
CA ILE A 21 -3.64 -0.68 1.90
C ILE A 21 -2.85 -1.93 2.31
N LEU A 22 -3.52 -3.03 2.69
CA LEU A 22 -2.84 -4.29 3.00
C LEU A 22 -2.04 -4.83 1.80
N LYS A 23 -2.45 -4.57 0.55
CA LYS A 23 -1.66 -4.93 -0.65
C LYS A 23 -0.35 -4.14 -0.73
N TYR A 24 -0.31 -2.91 -0.23
CA TYR A 24 0.93 -2.12 -0.13
C TYR A 24 1.85 -2.63 0.97
N ILE A 25 1.31 -2.98 2.14
CA ILE A 25 2.09 -3.41 3.31
C ILE A 25 2.55 -4.87 3.19
N PHE A 26 1.68 -5.76 2.71
CA PHE A 26 1.92 -7.20 2.60
C PHE A 26 1.80 -7.72 1.16
N PRO A 27 2.52 -7.16 0.17
CA PRO A 27 2.35 -7.46 -1.25
C PRO A 27 2.44 -8.97 -1.55
N LYS A 28 3.40 -9.67 -0.94
CA LYS A 28 3.62 -11.11 -1.13
C LYS A 28 2.41 -11.97 -0.76
N GLN A 29 1.62 -11.58 0.26
CA GLN A 29 0.40 -12.30 0.65
C GLN A 29 -0.72 -12.19 -0.39
N PHE A 30 -0.66 -11.17 -1.24
CA PHE A 30 -1.56 -10.94 -2.36
C PHE A 30 -0.98 -11.37 -3.71
N GLY A 31 0.17 -12.07 -3.70
CA GLY A 31 0.86 -12.49 -4.92
C GLY A 31 1.53 -11.34 -5.69
N LEU A 32 1.71 -10.18 -5.05
CA LEU A 32 2.43 -9.04 -5.61
C LEU A 32 3.93 -9.17 -5.32
N HIS A 33 4.74 -8.58 -6.20
CA HIS A 33 6.18 -8.56 -6.14
C HIS A 33 6.69 -7.70 -4.98
N ASN A 34 7.75 -8.14 -4.31
CA ASN A 34 8.49 -7.33 -3.34
C ASN A 34 10.01 -7.44 -3.55
N ILE A 35 10.79 -6.69 -2.77
CA ILE A 35 12.27 -6.72 -2.85
C ILE A 35 12.87 -8.11 -2.60
N PHE A 36 12.11 -9.02 -1.98
CA PHE A 36 12.55 -10.38 -1.67
C PHE A 36 12.07 -11.39 -2.74
N SER A 37 11.34 -10.96 -3.76
CA SER A 37 10.85 -11.83 -4.84
C SER A 37 11.92 -12.06 -5.92
N SER A 38 12.74 -11.06 -6.22
CA SER A 38 13.76 -11.10 -7.29
C SER A 38 15.01 -11.94 -6.94
N LEU A 39 15.20 -12.32 -5.67
CA LEU A 39 16.35 -13.12 -5.22
C LEU A 39 16.30 -14.59 -5.66
N SER A 40 15.24 -15.01 -6.35
CA SER A 40 14.95 -16.42 -6.66
C SER A 40 15.69 -16.92 -7.93
N GLY A 41 16.33 -16.04 -8.70
CA GLY A 41 17.13 -16.39 -9.88
C GLY A 41 18.50 -15.72 -9.79
N GLY A 42 19.58 -16.51 -9.79
CA GLY A 42 20.97 -16.04 -9.66
C GLY A 42 21.51 -15.14 -10.78
N GLN A 43 20.64 -14.73 -11.70
CA GLN A 43 20.86 -13.67 -12.68
C GLN A 43 19.60 -12.82 -12.60
N ASP A 44 19.67 -11.66 -11.97
CA ASP A 44 18.91 -10.47 -12.34
C ASP A 44 19.10 -9.43 -11.23
N MET A 45 20.11 -8.58 -11.42
CA MET A 45 20.06 -7.21 -10.89
C MET A 45 18.94 -6.47 -11.64
N GLN A 46 17.67 -6.90 -11.48
CA GLN A 46 16.55 -6.09 -11.94
C GLN A 46 16.66 -4.73 -11.22
N PRO A 47 16.56 -3.60 -11.93
CA PRO A 47 16.51 -2.30 -11.28
C PRO A 47 15.39 -2.34 -10.24
N PHE A 48 15.70 -1.92 -9.02
CA PHE A 48 14.73 -1.86 -7.92
C PHE A 48 13.48 -1.18 -8.44
N LYS A 49 12.38 -1.94 -8.51
CA LYS A 49 11.12 -1.42 -9.00
C LYS A 49 10.64 -0.33 -8.04
N ASP A 50 10.15 0.79 -8.56
CA ASP A 50 9.57 1.82 -7.71
C ASP A 50 8.30 1.26 -7.03
N TYR A 51 8.38 1.08 -5.71
CA TYR A 51 7.27 0.57 -4.91
C TYR A 51 6.42 1.68 -4.29
N ALA A 52 6.68 2.96 -4.61
CA ALA A 52 5.87 4.08 -4.15
C ALA A 52 4.44 4.04 -4.69
N SER A 53 4.26 3.54 -5.93
CA SER A 53 2.95 3.28 -6.53
C SER A 53 2.86 1.83 -7.00
N ARG A 54 1.82 1.12 -6.55
CA ARG A 54 1.54 -0.28 -6.92
C ARG A 54 0.23 -0.45 -7.67
N GLU A 55 -0.39 0.66 -8.09
CA GLU A 55 -1.75 0.62 -8.66
C GLU A 55 -1.85 -0.23 -9.93
N GLU A 56 -0.89 -0.09 -10.84
CA GLU A 56 -0.86 -0.88 -12.07
C GLU A 56 -0.70 -2.38 -11.77
N GLU A 57 0.21 -2.72 -10.85
CA GLU A 57 0.46 -4.08 -10.41
C GLU A 57 -0.80 -4.70 -9.78
N ILE A 58 -1.46 -3.96 -8.89
CA ILE A 58 -2.71 -4.38 -8.22
C ILE A 58 -3.84 -4.57 -9.25
N ALA A 59 -3.96 -3.65 -10.21
CA ALA A 59 -4.98 -3.74 -11.27
C ALA A 59 -4.75 -4.96 -12.16
N ASN A 60 -3.49 -5.24 -12.54
CA ASN A 60 -3.13 -6.40 -13.35
C ASN A 60 -3.40 -7.71 -12.59
N ALA A 61 -3.06 -7.78 -11.30
CA ALA A 61 -3.37 -8.93 -10.45
C ALA A 61 -4.88 -9.18 -10.33
N ALA A 62 -5.70 -8.13 -10.21
CA ALA A 62 -7.16 -8.25 -10.19
C ALA A 62 -7.70 -8.81 -11.51
N LYS A 63 -7.25 -8.30 -12.67
CA LYS A 63 -7.63 -8.82 -13.99
C LYS A 63 -7.31 -10.31 -14.15
N LEU A 64 -6.11 -10.73 -13.73
CA LEU A 64 -5.68 -12.13 -13.76
C LEU A 64 -6.50 -13.04 -12.84
N ALA A 65 -6.98 -12.51 -11.70
CA ALA A 65 -7.86 -13.27 -10.80
C ALA A 65 -9.27 -13.46 -11.39
N HIS A 66 -9.77 -12.48 -12.17
CA HIS A 66 -11.05 -12.57 -12.85
C HIS A 66 -11.03 -13.53 -14.04
N SER A 67 -9.94 -13.58 -14.83
CA SER A 67 -9.84 -14.48 -15.99
C SER A 67 -9.76 -15.98 -15.62
N LYS A 68 -9.34 -16.32 -14.39
CA LYS A 68 -9.23 -17.70 -13.91
C LYS A 68 -10.51 -18.25 -13.27
N ARG A 69 -11.54 -17.43 -13.06
CA ARG A 69 -12.82 -17.88 -12.49
C ARG A 69 -13.84 -18.09 -13.62
N PRO A 70 -14.50 -19.26 -13.72
CA PRO A 70 -15.70 -19.37 -14.54
C PRO A 70 -16.76 -18.39 -13.99
N LYS A 71 -17.58 -17.82 -14.87
CA LYS A 71 -18.65 -16.86 -14.57
C LYS A 71 -19.61 -17.42 -13.51
N ALA A 72 -19.30 -17.25 -12.24
CA ALA A 72 -20.19 -17.55 -11.13
C ALA A 72 -20.43 -16.24 -10.37
N ASP A 73 -21.67 -15.76 -10.51
CA ASP A 73 -22.38 -14.74 -9.75
C ASP A 73 -21.71 -13.35 -9.65
N GLU A 74 -22.19 -12.43 -10.49
CA GLU A 74 -21.82 -11.00 -10.57
C GLU A 74 -22.25 -10.16 -9.36
N SER A 75 -22.72 -10.78 -8.27
CA SER A 75 -23.38 -10.04 -7.19
C SER A 75 -22.45 -9.47 -6.10
N ASN A 76 -21.15 -9.78 -6.09
CA ASN A 76 -20.11 -9.01 -5.39
C ASN A 76 -18.74 -9.66 -5.64
N PRO A 77 -17.70 -8.96 -6.13
CA PRO A 77 -16.36 -9.52 -6.15
C PRO A 77 -15.90 -9.68 -4.70
N LEU A 78 -16.11 -10.88 -4.14
CA LEU A 78 -15.77 -11.21 -2.76
C LEU A 78 -14.29 -10.83 -2.53
N ILE A 79 -14.06 -9.77 -1.74
CA ILE A 79 -12.72 -9.25 -1.47
C ILE A 79 -11.96 -10.34 -0.72
N LYS A 80 -11.09 -11.05 -1.44
CA LYS A 80 -10.36 -12.19 -0.87
C LYS A 80 -9.21 -11.68 -0.01
N VAL A 81 -9.41 -11.69 1.29
CA VAL A 81 -8.36 -11.40 2.29
C VAL A 81 -7.65 -12.71 2.67
N PRO A 82 -6.33 -12.81 2.54
CA PRO A 82 -5.57 -13.97 3.04
C PRO A 82 -5.88 -14.23 4.52
N LYS A 83 -6.05 -15.51 4.91
CA LYS A 83 -6.43 -15.89 6.29
C LYS A 83 -5.59 -15.21 7.38
N ARG A 84 -4.27 -15.11 7.15
CA ARG A 84 -3.33 -14.47 8.08
C ARG A 84 -3.58 -12.97 8.30
N LEU A 85 -4.22 -12.31 7.34
CA LEU A 85 -4.50 -10.87 7.37
C LEU A 85 -5.97 -10.57 7.72
N GLN A 86 -6.77 -11.58 8.03
CA GLN A 86 -8.14 -11.38 8.52
C GLN A 86 -8.11 -10.96 9.99
N GLY A 87 -9.05 -10.11 10.41
CA GLY A 87 -9.14 -9.61 11.78
C GLY A 87 -8.11 -8.53 12.09
N GLN A 88 -7.18 -8.79 13.02
CA GLN A 88 -6.30 -7.79 13.63
C GLN A 88 -5.50 -6.95 12.62
N ALA A 89 -5.05 -7.53 11.50
CA ALA A 89 -4.31 -6.76 10.50
C ALA A 89 -5.18 -5.66 9.85
N ILE A 90 -6.48 -5.91 9.68
CA ILE A 90 -7.44 -4.91 9.20
C ILE A 90 -7.60 -3.81 10.25
N GLU A 91 -7.79 -4.17 11.52
CA GLU A 91 -7.94 -3.21 12.63
C GLU A 91 -6.70 -2.30 12.75
N LEU A 92 -5.50 -2.86 12.62
CA LEU A 92 -4.26 -2.08 12.63
C LEU A 92 -4.18 -1.11 11.45
N VAL A 93 -4.64 -1.51 10.26
CA VAL A 93 -4.70 -0.61 9.10
C VAL A 93 -5.70 0.52 9.32
N GLN A 94 -6.85 0.24 9.93
CA GLN A 94 -7.83 1.27 10.30
C GLN A 94 -7.24 2.28 11.28
N GLN A 95 -6.55 1.79 12.33
CA GLN A 95 -5.85 2.65 13.27
C GLN A 95 -4.76 3.47 12.59
N LEU A 96 -4.01 2.88 11.65
CA LEU A 96 -2.98 3.56 10.88
C LEU A 96 -3.58 4.68 10.00
N GLN A 97 -4.68 4.43 9.30
CA GLN A 97 -5.39 5.45 8.53
C GLN A 97 -5.84 6.60 9.42
N ASN A 98 -6.45 6.29 10.57
CA ASN A 98 -6.91 7.30 11.52
C ASN A 98 -5.75 8.14 12.05
N ARG A 99 -4.61 7.53 12.42
CA ARG A 99 -3.42 8.27 12.87
C ARG A 99 -2.83 9.12 11.75
N ASN A 100 -2.71 8.59 10.53
CA ASN A 100 -2.23 9.34 9.37
C ASN A 100 -3.08 10.59 9.10
N LYS A 101 -4.41 10.48 9.20
CA LYS A 101 -5.34 11.60 9.01
C LYS A 101 -5.13 12.73 10.02
N HIS A 102 -4.84 12.39 11.27
CA HIS A 102 -4.62 13.37 12.34
C HIS A 102 -3.16 13.83 12.45
N CYS A 103 -2.24 13.25 11.67
CA CYS A 103 -0.83 13.61 11.71
C CYS A 103 -0.60 14.95 11.01
N SER A 104 -0.17 15.96 11.77
CA SER A 104 0.27 17.23 11.19
C SER A 104 1.70 17.11 10.67
N TYR A 105 1.83 16.59 9.44
CA TYR A 105 3.14 16.42 8.82
C TYR A 105 3.92 17.73 8.66
N VAL A 106 3.23 18.88 8.53
CA VAL A 106 3.89 20.20 8.45
C VAL A 106 4.60 20.53 9.76
N HIS A 107 3.93 20.41 10.90
CA HIS A 107 4.56 20.65 12.21
C HIS A 107 5.67 19.64 12.49
N LEU A 108 5.50 18.38 12.06
CA LEU A 108 6.54 17.37 12.22
C LEU A 108 7.80 17.73 11.40
N LEU A 109 7.62 18.16 10.15
CA LEU A 109 8.73 18.61 9.31
C LEU A 109 9.41 19.83 9.89
N ASP A 110 8.65 20.83 10.35
CA ASP A 110 9.20 22.05 10.94
C ASP A 110 9.99 21.77 12.23
N TYR A 111 9.50 20.84 13.06
CA TYR A 111 10.19 20.45 14.29
C TYR A 111 11.53 19.74 14.03
N TYR A 112 11.57 18.79 13.10
CA TYR A 112 12.79 18.00 12.83
C TYR A 112 13.72 18.63 11.79
N CYS A 113 13.19 19.42 10.87
CA CYS A 113 13.93 20.11 9.82
C CYS A 113 13.37 21.52 9.61
N PRO A 114 13.61 22.44 10.56
CA PRO A 114 13.15 23.81 10.44
C PRO A 114 13.73 24.43 9.17
N SER A 115 12.87 25.07 8.37
CA SER A 115 13.28 25.71 7.11
C SER A 115 14.43 26.71 7.31
N GLU A 116 14.45 27.39 8.46
CA GLU A 116 15.48 28.35 8.87
C GLU A 116 16.89 27.76 8.93
N VAL A 117 17.01 26.46 9.25
CA VAL A 117 18.30 25.75 9.31
C VAL A 117 18.71 25.28 7.92
N CYS A 118 17.75 24.80 7.12
CA CYS A 118 18.04 24.23 5.80
C CYS A 118 18.51 25.28 4.79
N PHE A 119 17.93 26.49 4.81
CA PHE A 119 18.34 27.60 3.94
C PHE A 119 19.69 28.23 4.30
N ARG A 120 20.18 28.05 5.54
CA ARG A 120 21.48 28.58 5.98
C ARG A 120 22.68 27.71 5.56
N SER A 121 22.45 26.50 5.07
CA SER A 121 23.50 25.57 4.61
C SER A 121 23.88 25.74 3.12
N LEU A 122 23.22 26.67 2.40
CA LEU A 122 23.40 26.94 0.97
C LEU A 122 23.96 28.35 0.67
N LEU A 123 24.37 29.07 1.71
CA LEU A 123 25.12 30.34 1.68
C LEU A 123 26.38 30.18 2.53
#